data_AF-A0A960YAA7-F1
#
_entry.id   AF-A0A960YAA7-F1
#
_cell.length_a   1.000
_cell.length_b   1.000
_cell.length_c   1.000
_cell.angle_alpha   90.00
_cell.angle_beta   90.00
_cell.angle_gamma   90.00
#
_symmetry.space_group_name_H-M   'P 1'
#
loop_
_entity.id
_entity.type
_entity.pdbx_description
1 polymer ?
#
loop_
_entity_poly.entity_id
_entity_poly.type
_entity_poly.pdbx_seq_one_letter_code
_entity_poly.pdbx_strand_id
1 'polypeptide(L)'
;MAWRFLLTAFLLAVVVASAVACGGDDDDDDTSADDDADDDSTDDDDDTSDDDTTDDDIGGDIMISAYTQIVPSELMPEEVAPQDANNNLDVVEHEGRYYLAFRTGPFHFASPDVVMYVVSSDDQVNWEYETEFTMERDLREPRLLSFDGKLFLYFALLGESAFGFEPGGMMVSERKGAGDWTEPVPVEEEIGYIPWRTKAIDGVPYMIAYEGGGSIYDFVGDPEPIKVHWLTTEDGYDWSAVDPEHEVVLEGGNSETDWVFLDDGSLVAVTRNEAGDEFGWGSKICRADADNLGDWQCAGDPKKYDSPLVFRTQDNRVFLIGRRNVTEDGLYDLGRDDLSETLQGIYYELAYWVKPKRCSLWSVDPETLSVDFVLDLPSSGDTCFAGIIDYGDDTFEVYNYTSPPTQGDLWWIQGQLAPTFIYRLTLTIP
;
A
#
# COMPACT_ATOMS: atom_id res chain seq x y z
N MET A 1 -13.97 24.68 2.14
CA MET A 1 -13.12 25.71 1.47
C MET A 1 -11.67 25.23 1.33
N ALA A 2 -11.16 24.41 2.26
CA ALA A 2 -9.83 23.78 2.18
C ALA A 2 -9.67 22.74 1.05
N TRP A 3 -10.69 21.91 0.76
CA TRP A 3 -10.66 20.98 -0.40
C TRP A 3 -10.32 21.68 -1.72
N ARG A 4 -10.87 22.88 -1.96
CA ARG A 4 -10.54 23.67 -3.17
C ARG A 4 -9.10 24.19 -3.15
N PHE A 5 -8.53 24.46 -1.97
CA PHE A 5 -7.13 24.87 -1.83
C PHE A 5 -6.17 23.71 -2.05
N LEU A 6 -6.45 22.53 -1.50
CA LEU A 6 -5.68 21.32 -1.76
C LEU A 6 -5.84 20.86 -3.19
N LEU A 7 -7.04 20.90 -3.77
CA LEU A 7 -7.20 20.65 -5.20
C LEU A 7 -6.43 21.68 -6.03
N THR A 8 -6.40 22.95 -5.63
CA THR A 8 -5.58 23.97 -6.32
C THR A 8 -4.09 23.74 -6.11
N ALA A 9 -3.64 23.32 -4.93
CA ALA A 9 -2.25 23.04 -4.62
C ALA A 9 -1.77 21.73 -5.25
N PHE A 10 -2.64 20.73 -5.33
CA PHE A 10 -2.51 19.50 -6.09
C PHE A 10 -2.41 19.82 -7.58
N LEU A 11 -3.34 20.60 -8.13
CA LEU A 11 -3.27 21.07 -9.52
C LEU A 11 -2.01 21.93 -9.76
N LEU A 12 -1.55 22.70 -8.78
CA LEU A 12 -0.31 23.47 -8.88
C LEU A 12 0.91 22.52 -8.87
N ALA A 13 0.91 21.51 -8.01
CA ALA A 13 1.93 20.48 -7.95
C ALA A 13 1.97 19.67 -9.26
N VAL A 14 0.81 19.34 -9.83
CA VAL A 14 0.64 18.75 -11.15
C VAL A 14 1.26 19.66 -12.23
N VAL A 15 0.93 20.96 -12.24
CA VAL A 15 1.47 21.92 -13.21
C VAL A 15 2.99 22.06 -13.09
N VAL A 16 3.52 22.12 -11.87
CA VAL A 16 4.97 22.19 -11.61
C VAL A 16 5.65 20.89 -12.06
N ALA A 17 5.09 19.73 -11.73
CA ALA A 17 5.61 18.42 -12.12
C ALA A 17 5.62 18.24 -13.65
N SER A 18 4.57 18.68 -14.35
CA SER A 18 4.52 18.69 -15.82
C SER A 18 5.51 19.68 -16.43
N ALA A 19 5.75 20.84 -15.80
CA ALA A 19 6.72 21.82 -16.30
C ALA A 19 8.17 21.35 -16.15
N VAL A 20 8.50 20.62 -15.08
CA VAL A 20 9.82 20.00 -14.88
C VAL A 20 10.03 18.83 -15.85
N ALA A 21 9.01 18.02 -16.13
CA ALA A 21 9.08 16.92 -17.09
C ALA A 21 9.25 17.38 -18.56
N CYS A 22 8.78 18.59 -18.89
CA CYS A 22 8.91 19.16 -20.24
C CYS A 22 10.16 20.05 -20.43
N GLY A 23 11.02 20.19 -19.40
CA GLY A 23 12.18 21.10 -19.42
C GLY A 23 13.49 20.50 -19.91
N GLY A 24 13.49 19.25 -20.36
CA GLY A 24 14.69 18.58 -20.89
C GLY A 24 14.64 18.48 -22.40
N ASP A 25 15.08 19.54 -23.09
CA ASP A 25 15.71 19.51 -24.41
C ASP A 25 15.80 20.97 -24.90
N ASP A 26 17.01 21.54 -24.81
CA ASP A 26 17.57 22.53 -25.73
C ASP A 26 18.86 23.06 -25.09
N ASP A 27 20.01 22.63 -25.61
CA ASP A 27 21.16 23.49 -25.89
C ASP A 27 22.32 22.65 -26.47
N ASP A 28 22.28 22.45 -27.81
CA ASP A 28 23.47 22.27 -28.63
C ASP A 28 23.88 23.65 -29.18
N ASP A 29 25.12 24.10 -28.89
CA ASP A 29 26.11 24.52 -29.89
C ASP A 29 27.30 25.31 -29.27
N ASP A 30 28.43 24.59 -29.19
CA ASP A 30 29.68 24.86 -29.92
C ASP A 30 30.64 26.05 -29.60
N THR A 31 31.92 25.64 -29.54
CA THR A 31 33.20 26.37 -29.74
C THR A 31 33.86 27.16 -28.59
N SER A 32 35.01 26.71 -28.11
CA SER A 32 36.34 27.08 -28.66
C SER A 32 37.49 26.51 -27.80
N ALA A 33 38.55 26.09 -28.49
CA ALA A 33 39.83 25.75 -27.91
C ALA A 33 40.64 27.02 -27.59
N ASP A 34 41.38 27.01 -26.49
CA ASP A 34 42.84 27.24 -26.44
C ASP A 34 43.36 27.17 -24.97
N ASP A 35 44.44 26.41 -24.80
CA ASP A 35 45.61 26.55 -23.92
C ASP A 35 45.49 27.18 -22.52
N ASP A 36 45.89 26.43 -21.47
CA ASP A 36 47.19 26.65 -20.79
C ASP A 36 47.41 25.66 -19.63
N ALA A 37 48.69 25.45 -19.31
CA ALA A 37 49.27 24.43 -18.44
C ALA A 37 49.45 24.86 -16.96
N ASP A 38 50.08 23.96 -16.20
CA ASP A 38 50.63 24.04 -14.82
C ASP A 38 49.68 23.51 -13.73
N ASP A 39 49.88 22.30 -13.17
CA ASP A 39 50.90 21.86 -12.20
C ASP A 39 50.74 22.54 -10.83
N ASP A 40 50.15 21.84 -9.85
CA ASP A 40 50.90 21.48 -8.62
C ASP A 40 50.15 20.45 -7.75
N SER A 41 50.98 19.67 -7.09
CA SER A 41 50.79 18.62 -6.11
C SER A 41 50.10 19.06 -4.79
N THR A 42 49.41 18.13 -4.11
CA THR A 42 49.85 17.53 -2.81
C THR A 42 48.76 16.65 -2.19
N ASP A 43 49.19 15.45 -1.78
CA ASP A 43 48.53 14.54 -0.86
C ASP A 43 48.41 15.20 0.54
N ASP A 44 47.37 14.82 1.31
CA ASP A 44 47.51 14.55 2.75
C ASP A 44 46.26 13.77 3.23
N ASP A 45 46.54 12.58 3.77
CA ASP A 45 45.67 11.72 4.56
C ASP A 45 45.38 12.34 5.95
N ASP A 46 44.20 12.06 6.54
CA ASP A 46 44.05 11.57 7.93
C ASP A 46 42.56 11.59 8.39
N ASP A 47 41.96 10.39 8.35
CA ASP A 47 41.47 9.59 9.49
C ASP A 47 40.49 10.14 10.58
N THR A 48 39.60 9.22 10.99
CA THR A 48 38.68 9.18 12.17
C THR A 48 37.33 9.93 12.06
N SER A 49 36.18 9.38 12.47
CA SER A 49 35.91 8.36 13.50
C SER A 49 34.62 7.57 13.21
N ASP A 50 34.66 6.32 13.66
CA ASP A 50 33.57 5.37 13.84
C ASP A 50 32.31 5.98 14.47
N ASP A 51 31.13 5.57 13.97
CA ASP A 51 29.92 5.50 14.79
C ASP A 51 29.25 4.15 14.54
N ASP A 52 29.29 3.32 15.58
CA ASP A 52 28.62 2.02 15.72
C ASP A 52 27.10 2.21 15.60
N THR A 53 26.51 1.75 14.50
CA THR A 53 25.12 1.27 14.54
C THR A 53 25.17 -0.25 14.58
N THR A 54 24.62 -0.79 15.64
CA THR A 54 24.44 -2.23 15.89
C THR A 54 23.67 -2.85 14.72
N ASP A 55 24.41 -3.48 13.80
CA ASP A 55 23.88 -4.51 12.91
C ASP A 55 23.45 -5.68 13.80
N ASP A 56 22.19 -5.68 14.21
CA ASP A 56 21.52 -6.92 14.57
C ASP A 56 21.40 -7.72 13.29
N ASP A 57 22.38 -8.62 13.14
CA ASP A 57 22.61 -9.58 12.07
C ASP A 57 21.29 -10.29 11.69
N ILE A 58 20.53 -9.71 10.75
CA ILE A 58 19.42 -10.38 10.07
C ILE A 58 20.08 -11.48 9.23
N GLY A 59 20.30 -12.62 9.87
CA GLY A 59 21.06 -13.73 9.31
C GLY A 59 20.58 -14.15 7.93
N GLY A 60 21.53 -14.17 6.98
CA GLY A 60 21.38 -14.63 5.61
C GLY A 60 20.93 -13.53 4.63
N ASP A 61 21.58 -13.46 3.46
CA ASP A 61 21.25 -12.47 2.43
C ASP A 61 19.79 -12.68 1.95
N ILE A 62 18.91 -11.71 2.21
CA ILE A 62 17.56 -11.67 1.63
C ILE A 62 17.67 -11.63 0.10
N MET A 63 16.94 -12.52 -0.57
CA MET A 63 17.03 -12.69 -2.02
C MET A 63 15.76 -12.22 -2.72
N ILE A 64 15.94 -11.48 -3.81
CA ILE A 64 14.85 -11.01 -4.68
C ILE A 64 15.12 -11.51 -6.09
N SER A 65 14.14 -12.18 -6.70
CA SER A 65 14.23 -12.61 -8.09
C SER A 65 14.14 -11.43 -9.06
N ALA A 66 14.43 -11.67 -10.34
CA ALA A 66 13.99 -10.75 -11.38
C ALA A 66 12.45 -10.65 -11.34
N TYR A 67 11.93 -9.43 -11.53
CA TYR A 67 10.49 -9.19 -11.59
C TYR A 67 9.93 -9.54 -12.99
N THR A 68 8.65 -9.89 -13.03
CA THR A 68 7.88 -10.14 -14.25
C THR A 68 6.68 -9.20 -14.29
N GLN A 69 6.44 -8.53 -15.42
CA GLN A 69 5.23 -7.72 -15.60
C GLN A 69 4.04 -8.63 -15.89
N ILE A 70 3.00 -8.52 -15.08
CA ILE A 70 1.77 -9.32 -15.17
C ILE A 70 0.67 -8.52 -15.89
N VAL A 71 0.44 -7.27 -15.48
CA VAL A 71 -0.59 -6.39 -16.06
C VAL A 71 0.02 -5.07 -16.56
N PRO A 72 -0.28 -4.67 -17.81
CA PRO A 72 -0.64 -5.51 -18.95
C PRO A 72 0.49 -6.48 -19.34
N SER A 73 0.15 -7.62 -19.95
CA SER A 73 1.11 -8.51 -20.63
C SER A 73 0.44 -9.24 -21.79
N GLU A 74 1.22 -9.76 -22.75
CA GLU A 74 0.71 -10.58 -23.86
C GLU A 74 0.13 -11.94 -23.40
N LEU A 75 0.39 -12.31 -22.14
CA LEU A 75 -0.09 -13.55 -21.54
C LEU A 75 -1.41 -13.37 -20.77
N MET A 76 -1.94 -12.15 -20.74
CA MET A 76 -3.30 -11.89 -20.26
C MET A 76 -4.33 -12.37 -21.30
N PRO A 77 -5.51 -12.85 -20.84
CA PRO A 77 -6.59 -13.27 -21.73
C PRO A 77 -7.13 -12.06 -22.52
N GLU A 78 -7.66 -12.31 -23.73
CA GLU A 78 -8.10 -11.25 -24.66
C GLU A 78 -9.27 -10.41 -24.10
N GLU A 79 -10.04 -10.98 -23.17
CA GLU A 79 -11.13 -10.32 -22.45
C GLU A 79 -10.63 -9.20 -21.52
N VAL A 80 -9.41 -9.32 -21.00
CA VAL A 80 -8.84 -8.34 -20.10
C VAL A 80 -8.27 -7.19 -20.92
N ALA A 81 -8.88 -6.01 -20.76
CA ALA A 81 -8.44 -4.77 -21.39
C ALA A 81 -7.96 -3.76 -20.33
N PRO A 82 -6.69 -3.84 -19.88
CA PRO A 82 -6.11 -2.89 -18.95
C PRO A 82 -6.05 -1.49 -19.54
N GLN A 83 -6.23 -0.50 -18.69
CA GLN A 83 -6.10 0.93 -19.00
C GLN A 83 -4.75 1.43 -18.45
N ASP A 84 -4.57 2.76 -18.36
CA ASP A 84 -3.30 3.35 -17.96
C ASP A 84 -3.00 3.16 -16.46
N ALA A 85 -4.00 3.26 -15.59
CA ALA A 85 -3.81 3.14 -14.13
C ALA A 85 -4.21 1.75 -13.63
N ASN A 86 -3.22 0.84 -13.55
CA ASN A 86 -3.36 -0.49 -12.95
C ASN A 86 -2.78 -0.45 -11.54
N ASN A 87 -3.65 -0.46 -10.54
CA ASN A 87 -3.32 -0.33 -9.12
C ASN A 87 -4.32 -1.14 -8.28
N ASN A 88 -4.26 -1.06 -6.95
CA ASN A 88 -5.14 -1.77 -6.01
C ASN A 88 -5.37 -3.24 -6.41
N LEU A 89 -4.55 -4.15 -5.89
CA LEU A 89 -4.57 -5.56 -6.24
C LEU A 89 -4.64 -6.45 -5.01
N ASP A 90 -5.13 -7.67 -5.20
CA ASP A 90 -4.94 -8.73 -4.22
C ASP A 90 -4.77 -10.09 -4.91
N VAL A 91 -4.06 -10.98 -4.23
CA VAL A 91 -3.72 -12.31 -4.75
C VAL A 91 -3.98 -13.36 -3.68
N VAL A 92 -4.53 -14.51 -4.07
CA VAL A 92 -4.74 -15.65 -3.16
C VAL A 92 -4.60 -16.97 -3.90
N GLU A 93 -4.19 -18.03 -3.21
CA GLU A 93 -4.37 -19.39 -3.68
C GLU A 93 -5.73 -19.95 -3.23
N HIS A 94 -6.47 -20.54 -4.16
CA HIS A 94 -7.74 -21.19 -3.90
C HIS A 94 -7.88 -22.46 -4.76
N GLU A 95 -8.11 -23.60 -4.10
CA GLU A 95 -8.28 -24.91 -4.75
C GLU A 95 -7.14 -25.28 -5.73
N GLY A 96 -5.89 -24.92 -5.39
CA GLY A 96 -4.70 -25.21 -6.19
C GLY A 96 -4.50 -24.28 -7.40
N ARG A 97 -5.25 -23.17 -7.46
CA ARG A 97 -5.10 -22.10 -8.46
C ARG A 97 -4.80 -20.78 -7.80
N TYR A 98 -4.12 -19.91 -8.51
CA TYR A 98 -3.84 -18.54 -8.09
C TYR A 98 -4.87 -17.60 -8.69
N TYR A 99 -5.45 -16.74 -7.87
CA TYR A 99 -6.40 -15.72 -8.28
C TYR A 99 -5.79 -14.35 -8.05
N LEU A 100 -5.87 -13.48 -9.05
CA LEU A 100 -5.46 -12.08 -8.99
C LEU A 100 -6.68 -11.22 -9.30
N ALA A 101 -7.05 -10.37 -8.34
CA ALA A 101 -8.01 -9.31 -8.54
C ALA A 101 -7.28 -7.97 -8.63
N PHE A 102 -7.64 -7.13 -9.59
CA PHE A 102 -7.01 -5.81 -9.72
C PHE A 102 -7.96 -4.76 -10.30
N ARG A 103 -7.74 -3.51 -9.88
CA ARG A 103 -8.38 -2.34 -10.44
C ARG A 103 -7.61 -1.86 -11.67
N THR A 104 -8.35 -1.46 -12.71
CA THR A 104 -7.82 -0.66 -13.80
C THR A 104 -8.73 0.53 -14.11
N GLY A 105 -8.14 1.68 -14.42
CA GLY A 105 -8.87 2.90 -14.81
C GLY A 105 -8.07 3.81 -15.73
N PRO A 106 -8.70 4.86 -16.29
CA PRO A 106 -8.03 5.80 -17.18
C PRO A 106 -6.98 6.64 -16.46
N PHE A 107 -7.12 6.78 -15.14
CA PHE A 107 -6.21 7.48 -14.25
C PHE A 107 -6.36 6.94 -12.83
N HIS A 108 -5.47 7.36 -11.95
CA HIS A 108 -5.40 6.87 -10.58
C HIS A 108 -6.42 7.46 -9.61
N PHE A 109 -7.15 8.50 -10.01
CA PHE A 109 -8.27 9.08 -9.27
C PHE A 109 -9.59 8.34 -9.55
N ALA A 110 -10.63 8.68 -8.78
CA ALA A 110 -11.96 8.11 -8.95
C ALA A 110 -12.56 8.40 -10.34
N SER A 111 -13.09 7.36 -10.98
CA SER A 111 -13.65 7.42 -12.33
C SER A 111 -14.78 6.39 -12.49
N PRO A 112 -15.85 6.70 -13.25
CA PRO A 112 -16.90 5.74 -13.57
C PRO A 112 -16.44 4.69 -14.59
N ASP A 113 -15.32 4.94 -15.29
CA ASP A 113 -14.76 4.05 -16.31
C ASP A 113 -13.83 2.97 -15.71
N VAL A 114 -13.85 2.81 -14.39
CA VAL A 114 -13.04 1.81 -13.69
C VAL A 114 -13.62 0.43 -13.88
N VAL A 115 -12.74 -0.53 -14.14
CA VAL A 115 -13.05 -1.95 -14.24
C VAL A 115 -12.23 -2.68 -13.19
N MET A 116 -12.87 -3.60 -12.46
CA MET A 116 -12.16 -4.54 -11.60
C MET A 116 -12.19 -5.91 -12.26
N TYR A 117 -11.02 -6.44 -12.59
CA TYR A 117 -10.89 -7.77 -13.19
C TYR A 117 -10.51 -8.80 -12.13
N VAL A 118 -10.97 -10.03 -12.34
CA VAL A 118 -10.44 -11.22 -11.69
C VAL A 118 -9.93 -12.17 -12.79
N VAL A 119 -8.70 -12.62 -12.62
CA VAL A 119 -8.07 -13.64 -13.46
C VAL A 119 -7.53 -14.76 -12.58
N SER A 120 -7.43 -15.97 -13.13
CA SER A 120 -6.84 -17.11 -12.42
C SER A 120 -5.75 -17.80 -13.23
N SER A 121 -4.88 -18.56 -12.57
CA SER A 121 -3.77 -19.26 -13.22
C SER A 121 -3.34 -20.50 -12.42
N ASP A 122 -2.86 -21.52 -13.11
CA ASP A 122 -2.21 -22.70 -12.49
C ASP A 122 -0.69 -22.50 -12.30
N ASP A 123 -0.08 -21.55 -13.02
CA ASP A 123 1.38 -21.37 -13.09
C ASP A 123 1.82 -19.90 -12.89
N GLN A 124 0.85 -19.00 -12.69
CA GLN A 124 1.00 -17.54 -12.62
C GLN A 124 1.68 -16.90 -13.85
N VAL A 125 1.77 -17.63 -14.95
CA VAL A 125 2.33 -17.17 -16.23
C VAL A 125 1.20 -17.05 -17.24
N ASN A 126 0.42 -18.11 -17.42
CA ASN A 126 -0.73 -18.14 -18.32
C ASN A 126 -1.99 -17.87 -17.51
N TRP A 127 -2.64 -16.74 -17.80
CA TRP A 127 -3.83 -16.30 -17.07
C TRP A 127 -5.10 -16.61 -17.85
N GLU A 128 -6.13 -17.05 -17.13
CA GLU A 128 -7.47 -17.29 -17.63
C GLU A 128 -8.42 -16.22 -17.06
N TYR A 129 -9.33 -15.75 -17.89
CA TYR A 129 -10.36 -14.80 -17.47
C TYR A 129 -11.36 -15.48 -16.52
N GLU A 130 -11.65 -14.85 -15.39
CA GLU A 130 -12.71 -15.30 -14.48
C GLU A 130 -13.93 -14.38 -14.57
N THR A 131 -13.78 -13.09 -14.27
CA THR A 131 -14.89 -12.13 -14.33
C THR A 131 -14.38 -10.69 -14.38
N GLU A 132 -15.29 -9.76 -14.64
CA GLU A 132 -15.08 -8.32 -14.53
C GLU A 132 -16.27 -7.67 -13.81
N PHE A 133 -16.01 -6.59 -13.09
CA PHE A 133 -17.04 -5.79 -12.43
C PHE A 133 -16.91 -4.33 -12.87
N THR A 134 -18.06 -3.74 -13.22
CA THR A 134 -18.23 -2.31 -13.49
C THR A 134 -19.50 -1.83 -12.79
N MET A 135 -19.44 -0.66 -12.16
CA MET A 135 -20.58 -0.11 -11.41
C MET A 135 -20.82 1.38 -11.67
N GLU A 136 -20.28 1.91 -12.79
CA GLU A 136 -20.28 3.34 -13.12
C GLU A 136 -19.74 4.23 -11.98
N ARG A 137 -18.85 3.68 -11.16
CA ARG A 137 -18.22 4.29 -9.97
C ARG A 137 -16.80 3.75 -9.83
N ASP A 138 -15.96 4.43 -9.05
CA ASP A 138 -14.62 3.90 -8.73
C ASP A 138 -14.76 2.66 -7.83
N LEU A 139 -14.06 1.59 -8.21
CA LEU A 139 -13.96 0.33 -7.46
C LEU A 139 -12.55 0.25 -6.89
N ARG A 140 -12.39 0.05 -5.58
CA ARG A 140 -11.08 0.06 -4.89
C ARG A 140 -10.92 -1.10 -3.95
N GLU A 141 -9.68 -1.28 -3.49
CA GLU A 141 -9.34 -2.22 -2.42
C GLU A 141 -9.92 -3.62 -2.64
N PRO A 142 -9.67 -4.27 -3.79
CA PRO A 142 -10.05 -5.67 -3.93
C PRO A 142 -9.36 -6.48 -2.83
N ARG A 143 -10.11 -7.34 -2.16
CA ARG A 143 -9.63 -8.26 -1.13
C ARG A 143 -10.20 -9.64 -1.35
N LEU A 144 -9.34 -10.60 -1.64
CA LEU A 144 -9.71 -11.99 -1.87
C LEU A 144 -9.64 -12.77 -0.56
N LEU A 145 -10.63 -13.63 -0.32
CA LEU A 145 -10.66 -14.52 0.83
C LEU A 145 -10.99 -15.94 0.38
N SER A 146 -10.02 -16.84 0.51
CA SER A 146 -10.20 -18.28 0.37
C SER A 146 -10.55 -18.86 1.75
N PHE A 147 -11.81 -19.26 1.94
CA PHE A 147 -12.32 -19.71 3.25
C PHE A 147 -13.42 -20.76 3.07
N ASP A 148 -13.37 -21.84 3.85
CA ASP A 148 -14.36 -22.94 3.85
C ASP A 148 -14.66 -23.50 2.44
N GLY A 149 -13.61 -23.66 1.61
CA GLY A 149 -13.75 -24.13 0.23
C GLY A 149 -14.48 -23.18 -0.70
N LYS A 150 -14.70 -21.92 -0.29
CA LYS A 150 -15.26 -20.85 -1.11
C LYS A 150 -14.21 -19.77 -1.36
N LEU A 151 -14.45 -18.98 -2.40
CA LEU A 151 -13.65 -17.81 -2.73
C LEU A 151 -14.57 -16.59 -2.81
N PHE A 152 -14.22 -15.58 -2.02
CA PHE A 152 -14.91 -14.30 -1.98
C PHE A 152 -13.99 -13.19 -2.49
N LEU A 153 -14.59 -12.20 -3.14
CA LEU A 153 -13.96 -10.92 -3.44
C LEU A 153 -14.75 -9.82 -2.76
N TYR A 154 -14.09 -9.07 -1.89
CA TYR A 154 -14.60 -7.82 -1.31
C TYR A 154 -13.96 -6.64 -2.02
N PHE A 155 -14.67 -5.53 -2.14
CA PHE A 155 -14.11 -4.28 -2.65
C PHE A 155 -14.91 -3.07 -2.17
N ALA A 156 -14.26 -1.91 -2.13
CA ALA A 156 -14.90 -0.63 -1.85
C ALA A 156 -15.57 -0.07 -3.10
N LEU A 157 -16.80 0.39 -2.94
CA LEU A 157 -17.47 1.28 -3.88
C LEU A 157 -17.17 2.72 -3.47
N LEU A 158 -16.56 3.53 -4.33
CA LEU A 158 -16.25 4.94 -4.06
C LEU A 158 -16.99 5.89 -5.01
N GLY A 159 -16.65 7.18 -5.00
CA GLY A 159 -17.33 8.21 -5.77
C GLY A 159 -17.19 8.08 -7.29
N GLU A 160 -17.95 8.89 -8.00
CA GLU A 160 -17.96 8.95 -9.47
C GLU A 160 -16.94 9.96 -10.03
N SER A 161 -16.34 10.79 -9.17
CA SER A 161 -15.54 11.95 -9.60
C SER A 161 -14.18 11.99 -8.94
N ALA A 162 -13.15 12.26 -9.75
CA ALA A 162 -11.79 12.56 -9.29
C ALA A 162 -11.69 13.73 -8.28
N PHE A 163 -12.79 14.46 -8.06
CA PHE A 163 -12.86 15.65 -7.21
C PHE A 163 -13.63 15.44 -5.89
N GLY A 164 -13.97 14.20 -5.49
CA GLY A 164 -14.58 13.91 -4.19
C GLY A 164 -14.43 12.45 -3.75
N PHE A 165 -14.29 12.23 -2.45
CA PHE A 165 -14.35 10.91 -1.83
C PHE A 165 -15.77 10.64 -1.34
N GLU A 166 -16.48 9.70 -1.97
CA GLU A 166 -17.88 9.38 -1.68
C GLU A 166 -18.00 7.86 -1.40
N PRO A 167 -17.79 7.42 -0.14
CA PRO A 167 -17.82 6.00 0.19
C PRO A 167 -19.23 5.46 -0.04
N GLY A 168 -19.34 4.50 -0.95
CA GLY A 168 -20.54 3.73 -1.26
C GLY A 168 -20.66 2.43 -0.46
N GLY A 169 -19.69 2.15 0.41
CA GLY A 169 -19.61 0.96 1.25
C GLY A 169 -18.82 -0.19 0.61
N MET A 170 -18.87 -1.34 1.29
CA MET A 170 -18.22 -2.57 0.88
C MET A 170 -19.18 -3.46 0.10
N MET A 171 -18.69 -3.99 -1.02
CA MET A 171 -19.38 -4.99 -1.84
C MET A 171 -18.70 -6.35 -1.67
N VAL A 172 -19.45 -7.43 -1.88
CA VAL A 172 -18.95 -8.81 -1.91
C VAL A 172 -19.50 -9.56 -3.12
N SER A 173 -18.65 -10.34 -3.76
CA SER A 173 -19.00 -11.35 -4.77
C SER A 173 -18.39 -12.69 -4.40
N GLU A 174 -19.14 -13.78 -4.56
CA GLU A 174 -18.68 -15.15 -4.29
C GLU A 174 -18.53 -15.91 -5.61
N ARG A 175 -17.41 -16.62 -5.76
CA ARG A 175 -17.20 -17.55 -6.85
C ARG A 175 -18.08 -18.79 -6.70
N LYS A 176 -18.85 -19.13 -7.73
CA LYS A 176 -19.70 -20.33 -7.82
C LYS A 176 -19.09 -21.42 -8.71
N GLY A 177 -18.11 -21.07 -9.53
CA GLY A 177 -17.35 -21.98 -10.38
C GLY A 177 -16.34 -21.23 -11.25
N ALA A 178 -15.68 -21.94 -12.16
CA ALA A 178 -14.76 -21.33 -13.11
C ALA A 178 -15.50 -20.33 -14.01
N GLY A 179 -15.10 -19.06 -13.96
CA GLY A 179 -15.74 -17.97 -14.69
C GLY A 179 -17.17 -17.65 -14.24
N ASP A 180 -17.61 -18.16 -13.09
CA ASP A 180 -18.96 -17.96 -12.56
C ASP A 180 -18.87 -17.34 -11.17
N TRP A 181 -19.26 -16.07 -11.08
CA TRP A 181 -19.24 -15.25 -9.87
C TRP A 181 -20.62 -14.64 -9.66
N THR A 182 -21.03 -14.48 -8.41
CA THR A 182 -22.31 -13.80 -8.12
C THR A 182 -22.23 -12.33 -8.50
N GLU A 183 -23.38 -11.74 -8.82
CA GLU A 183 -23.49 -10.28 -8.84
C GLU A 183 -23.03 -9.71 -7.48
N PRO A 184 -22.22 -8.64 -7.45
CA PRO A 184 -21.82 -8.02 -6.21
C PRO A 184 -23.03 -7.53 -5.41
N VAL A 185 -23.07 -7.88 -4.13
CA VAL A 185 -24.07 -7.41 -3.17
C VAL A 185 -23.39 -6.61 -2.06
N PRO A 186 -24.05 -5.61 -1.46
CA PRO A 186 -23.50 -4.92 -0.30
C PRO A 186 -23.37 -5.89 0.88
N VAL A 187 -22.30 -5.74 1.66
CA VAL A 187 -22.20 -6.38 2.98
C VAL A 187 -23.12 -5.62 3.95
N GLU A 188 -24.03 -6.32 4.66
CA GLU A 188 -25.10 -5.72 5.46
C GLU A 188 -24.57 -5.03 6.74
N GLU A 189 -24.04 -3.81 6.58
CA GLU A 189 -23.92 -2.81 7.65
C GLU A 189 -24.29 -1.41 7.13
N GLU A 190 -24.72 -0.52 8.03
CA GLU A 190 -25.07 0.87 7.69
C GLU A 190 -23.82 1.67 7.25
N ILE A 191 -23.43 1.49 5.99
CA ILE A 191 -22.57 2.32 5.13
C ILE A 191 -21.36 2.97 5.83
N GLY A 192 -20.16 2.41 5.59
CA GLY A 192 -18.92 3.15 5.87
C GLY A 192 -17.62 2.37 5.64
N TYR A 193 -17.65 1.05 5.72
CA TYR A 193 -16.41 0.27 5.65
C TYR A 193 -15.75 0.28 4.28
N ILE A 194 -14.44 0.48 4.33
CA ILE A 194 -13.51 0.13 3.29
C ILE A 194 -12.82 -1.17 3.71
N PRO A 195 -12.97 -2.28 2.93
CA PRO A 195 -12.20 -3.49 3.18
C PRO A 195 -10.72 -3.17 3.01
N TRP A 196 -9.91 -3.52 3.99
CA TRP A 196 -8.48 -3.25 3.92
C TRP A 196 -7.60 -4.49 3.90
N ARG A 197 -7.92 -5.57 4.61
CA ARG A 197 -7.14 -6.81 4.47
C ARG A 197 -7.95 -8.01 4.91
N THR A 198 -7.96 -9.05 4.08
CA THR A 198 -8.53 -10.36 4.40
C THR A 198 -7.42 -11.38 4.62
N LYS A 199 -7.59 -12.25 5.63
CA LYS A 199 -6.70 -13.40 5.88
C LYS A 199 -7.53 -14.57 6.37
N ALA A 200 -7.18 -15.78 5.97
CA ALA A 200 -7.65 -17.00 6.62
C ALA A 200 -6.47 -17.60 7.39
N ILE A 201 -6.52 -17.55 8.72
CA ILE A 201 -5.44 -17.99 9.60
C ILE A 201 -5.96 -19.14 10.44
N ASP A 202 -5.31 -20.31 10.34
CA ASP A 202 -5.72 -21.54 11.03
C ASP A 202 -7.20 -21.91 10.83
N GLY A 203 -7.72 -21.63 9.62
CA GLY A 203 -9.11 -21.90 9.25
C GLY A 203 -10.12 -20.87 9.76
N VAL A 204 -9.67 -19.80 10.41
CA VAL A 204 -10.53 -18.69 10.84
C VAL A 204 -10.38 -17.52 9.85
N PRO A 205 -11.48 -17.00 9.28
CA PRO A 205 -11.45 -15.86 8.39
C PRO A 205 -11.42 -14.56 9.21
N TYR A 206 -10.60 -13.63 8.76
CA TYR A 206 -10.47 -12.31 9.35
C TYR A 206 -10.52 -11.24 8.28
N MET A 207 -11.01 -10.06 8.67
CA MET A 207 -10.94 -8.84 7.89
C MET A 207 -10.53 -7.67 8.78
N ILE A 208 -9.58 -6.87 8.33
CA ILE A 208 -9.48 -5.49 8.79
C ILE A 208 -10.25 -4.60 7.82
N ALA A 209 -11.11 -3.76 8.38
CA ALA A 209 -11.85 -2.73 7.68
C ALA A 209 -11.74 -1.41 8.44
N TYR A 210 -11.95 -0.28 7.75
CA TYR A 210 -12.02 1.02 8.42
C TYR A 210 -13.20 1.85 7.92
N GLU A 211 -13.77 2.66 8.81
CA GLU A 211 -14.79 3.67 8.51
C GLU A 211 -14.24 5.09 8.74
N GLY A 212 -14.90 6.10 8.17
CA GLY A 212 -14.48 7.50 8.37
C GLY A 212 -13.34 7.96 7.46
N GLY A 213 -12.89 7.14 6.50
CA GLY A 213 -11.81 7.50 5.56
C GLY A 213 -12.06 8.77 4.73
N GLY A 214 -13.32 9.16 4.53
CA GLY A 214 -13.65 10.44 3.88
C GLY A 214 -13.19 11.67 4.67
N SER A 215 -13.01 11.53 5.98
CA SER A 215 -12.52 12.59 6.87
C SER A 215 -11.03 12.89 6.68
N ILE A 216 -10.24 11.99 6.07
CA ILE A 216 -8.77 12.19 5.87
C ILE A 216 -8.48 13.52 5.17
N TYR A 217 -9.35 13.93 4.25
CA TYR A 217 -9.20 15.18 3.50
C TYR A 217 -10.15 16.30 3.92
N ASP A 218 -10.87 16.14 5.04
CA ASP A 218 -11.70 17.20 5.61
C ASP A 218 -10.92 18.07 6.60
N PHE A 219 -10.16 18.99 6.01
CA PHE A 219 -9.36 19.97 6.75
C PHE A 219 -10.20 21.16 7.28
N VAL A 220 -11.54 21.10 7.30
CA VAL A 220 -12.38 22.19 7.82
C VAL A 220 -13.43 21.65 8.78
N GLY A 221 -13.16 21.78 10.08
CA GLY A 221 -14.11 21.42 11.12
C GLY A 221 -13.45 20.57 12.18
N ASP A 222 -14.25 19.70 12.79
CA ASP A 222 -13.83 18.63 13.70
C ASP A 222 -14.08 17.32 12.94
N PRO A 223 -13.12 16.83 12.14
CA PRO A 223 -13.31 15.64 11.33
C PRO A 223 -13.60 14.44 12.23
N GLU A 224 -14.61 13.63 11.87
CA GLU A 224 -14.89 12.40 12.60
C GLU A 224 -13.67 11.47 12.52
N PRO A 225 -13.26 10.86 13.65
CA PRO A 225 -12.10 10.00 13.69
C PRO A 225 -12.31 8.78 12.79
N ILE A 226 -11.21 8.29 12.22
CA ILE A 226 -11.19 7.04 11.49
C ILE A 226 -11.16 5.91 12.52
N LYS A 227 -11.96 4.89 12.29
CA LYS A 227 -12.01 3.71 13.16
C LYS A 227 -11.62 2.47 12.38
N VAL A 228 -10.72 1.68 12.96
CA VAL A 228 -10.29 0.39 12.42
C VAL A 228 -10.98 -0.72 13.19
N HIS A 229 -11.57 -1.64 12.45
CA HIS A 229 -12.30 -2.78 12.95
C HIS A 229 -11.57 -4.06 12.59
N TRP A 230 -11.44 -4.97 13.56
CA TRP A 230 -10.93 -6.32 13.34
C TRP A 230 -12.09 -7.31 13.41
N LEU A 231 -12.44 -7.87 12.26
CA LEU A 231 -13.68 -8.59 12.02
C LEU A 231 -13.42 -10.07 11.70
N THR A 232 -14.40 -10.91 12.00
CA THR A 232 -14.50 -12.31 11.59
C THR A 232 -15.91 -12.64 11.08
N THR A 233 -16.05 -13.78 10.41
CA THR A 233 -17.30 -14.22 9.79
C THR A 233 -17.41 -15.74 9.85
N GLU A 234 -18.64 -16.27 9.80
CA GLU A 234 -18.91 -17.71 9.65
C GLU A 234 -19.27 -18.09 8.21
N ASP A 235 -19.65 -17.12 7.36
CA ASP A 235 -20.25 -17.40 6.05
C ASP A 235 -19.68 -16.59 4.88
N GLY A 236 -18.85 -15.57 5.16
CA GLY A 236 -18.27 -14.67 4.14
C GLY A 236 -19.18 -13.51 3.75
N TYR A 237 -20.33 -13.34 4.40
CA TYR A 237 -21.27 -12.25 4.11
C TYR A 237 -21.50 -11.39 5.35
N ASP A 238 -21.76 -12.02 6.49
CA ASP A 238 -22.01 -11.34 7.75
C ASP A 238 -20.72 -11.27 8.57
N TRP A 239 -20.26 -10.07 8.84
CA TRP A 239 -19.04 -9.80 9.61
C TRP A 239 -19.38 -9.29 11.01
N SER A 240 -18.54 -9.63 11.97
CA SER A 240 -18.67 -9.20 13.37
C SER A 240 -17.30 -9.01 13.99
N ALA A 241 -17.20 -8.19 15.02
CA ALA A 241 -15.93 -7.97 15.72
C ALA A 241 -15.35 -9.30 16.25
N VAL A 242 -14.04 -9.49 16.09
CA VAL A 242 -13.32 -10.64 16.65
C VAL A 242 -13.43 -10.64 18.17
N ASP A 243 -13.31 -9.47 18.78
CA ASP A 243 -13.58 -9.24 20.19
C ASP A 243 -14.80 -8.30 20.34
N PRO A 244 -15.97 -8.82 20.75
CA PRO A 244 -17.17 -8.00 20.95
C PRO A 244 -17.03 -6.92 22.04
N GLU A 245 -16.06 -7.02 22.95
CA GLU A 245 -15.79 -5.95 23.93
C GLU A 245 -14.93 -4.82 23.33
N HIS A 246 -14.29 -5.07 22.18
CA HIS A 246 -13.41 -4.15 21.46
C HIS A 246 -13.77 -4.11 19.97
N GLU A 247 -14.99 -3.66 19.63
CA GLU A 247 -15.47 -3.58 18.23
C GLU A 247 -14.58 -2.70 17.34
N VAL A 248 -13.92 -1.71 17.93
CA VAL A 248 -12.95 -0.80 17.30
C VAL A 248 -11.60 -1.05 17.98
N VAL A 249 -10.60 -1.49 17.21
CA VAL A 249 -9.25 -1.76 17.73
C VAL A 249 -8.33 -0.54 17.67
N LEU A 250 -8.62 0.41 16.78
CA LEU A 250 -7.91 1.70 16.69
C LEU A 250 -8.88 2.82 16.32
N GLU A 251 -8.69 3.99 16.92
CA GLU A 251 -9.42 5.22 16.62
C GLU A 251 -8.44 6.38 16.46
N GLY A 252 -8.74 7.36 15.60
CA GLY A 252 -7.90 8.54 15.35
C GLY A 252 -7.58 8.71 13.87
N GLY A 253 -6.31 8.90 13.53
CA GLY A 253 -5.87 9.11 12.15
C GLY A 253 -5.58 7.83 11.35
N ASN A 254 -5.96 6.68 11.91
CA ASN A 254 -5.56 5.33 11.49
C ASN A 254 -6.48 4.79 10.39
N SER A 255 -5.93 4.32 9.27
CA SER A 255 -6.71 3.79 8.14
C SER A 255 -6.23 2.40 7.72
N GLU A 256 -5.33 2.36 6.75
CA GLU A 256 -4.75 1.15 6.17
C GLU A 256 -3.97 0.38 7.24
N THR A 257 -4.39 -0.84 7.58
CA THR A 257 -3.87 -1.57 8.74
C THR A 257 -3.74 -3.07 8.46
N ASP A 258 -2.57 -3.67 8.67
CA ASP A 258 -2.39 -5.12 8.55
C ASP A 258 -1.68 -5.68 9.79
N TRP A 259 -1.86 -6.98 10.06
CA TRP A 259 -1.42 -7.66 11.27
C TRP A 259 -0.96 -9.09 11.02
N VAL A 260 -0.21 -9.63 11.97
CA VAL A 260 0.15 -11.05 12.06
C VAL A 260 0.03 -11.54 13.50
N PHE A 261 -0.22 -12.83 13.68
CA PHE A 261 -0.05 -13.51 14.96
C PHE A 261 1.40 -14.01 15.13
N LEU A 262 1.90 -13.93 16.36
CA LEU A 262 3.14 -14.55 16.79
C LEU A 262 2.88 -15.95 17.37
N ASP A 263 3.94 -16.75 17.53
CA ASP A 263 3.86 -18.12 18.05
C ASP A 263 3.31 -18.23 19.49
N ASP A 264 3.43 -17.17 20.28
CA ASP A 264 2.88 -17.09 21.65
C ASP A 264 1.38 -16.74 21.66
N GLY A 265 0.79 -16.50 20.49
CA GLY A 265 -0.60 -16.12 20.29
C GLY A 265 -0.88 -14.62 20.39
N SER A 266 0.12 -13.77 20.67
CA SER A 266 -0.03 -12.31 20.57
C SER A 266 -0.12 -11.88 19.10
N LEU A 267 -0.51 -10.63 18.86
CA LEU A 267 -0.53 -10.04 17.53
C LEU A 267 0.35 -8.81 17.46
N VAL A 268 0.86 -8.53 16.26
CA VAL A 268 1.57 -7.29 15.91
C VAL A 268 0.92 -6.73 14.66
N ALA A 269 0.67 -5.42 14.66
CA ALA A 269 0.02 -4.71 13.57
C ALA A 269 0.77 -3.44 13.19
N VAL A 270 0.66 -3.06 11.92
CA VAL A 270 1.16 -1.79 11.39
C VAL A 270 -0.02 -1.06 10.75
N THR A 271 -0.20 0.20 11.11
CA THR A 271 -1.29 1.06 10.60
C THR A 271 -0.74 2.37 10.05
N ARG A 272 -1.34 2.84 8.95
CA ARG A 272 -1.12 4.19 8.42
C ARG A 272 -1.89 5.20 9.25
N ASN A 273 -1.17 6.15 9.84
CA ASN A 273 -1.70 7.28 10.60
C ASN A 273 -1.54 8.59 9.81
N GLU A 274 -2.21 8.69 8.65
CA GLU A 274 -2.10 9.83 7.73
C GLU A 274 -2.82 11.08 8.24
N ALA A 275 -3.96 10.92 8.90
CA ALA A 275 -4.74 12.07 9.40
C ALA A 275 -4.24 12.59 10.75
N GLY A 276 -3.25 11.93 11.34
CA GLY A 276 -2.66 12.26 12.63
C GLY A 276 -3.59 11.97 13.81
N ASP A 277 -2.99 11.78 14.99
CA ASP A 277 -3.70 11.71 16.27
C ASP A 277 -2.73 11.96 17.45
N GLU A 278 -3.08 11.50 18.66
CA GLU A 278 -2.25 11.69 19.86
C GLU A 278 -0.84 11.07 19.77
N PHE A 279 -0.59 10.19 18.79
CA PHE A 279 0.73 9.61 18.53
C PHE A 279 1.51 10.36 17.44
N GLY A 280 1.02 11.52 16.97
CA GLY A 280 1.62 12.29 15.88
C GLY A 280 1.10 11.86 14.52
N TRP A 281 1.93 12.00 13.48
CA TRP A 281 1.59 11.65 12.09
C TRP A 281 2.50 10.53 11.57
N GLY A 282 2.10 9.85 10.50
CA GLY A 282 2.91 8.83 9.83
C GLY A 282 2.30 7.44 9.93
N SER A 283 2.73 6.64 10.90
CA SER A 283 2.24 5.28 11.12
C SER A 283 2.25 4.92 12.60
N LYS A 284 1.62 3.80 12.96
CA LYS A 284 1.77 3.19 14.29
C LYS A 284 2.09 1.72 14.15
N ILE A 285 2.84 1.22 15.13
CA ILE A 285 3.11 -0.19 15.34
C ILE A 285 2.41 -0.56 16.64
N CYS A 286 1.55 -1.57 16.57
CA CYS A 286 0.70 -1.98 17.68
C CYS A 286 0.93 -3.43 18.02
N ARG A 287 0.68 -3.79 19.28
CA ARG A 287 0.69 -5.16 19.79
C ARG A 287 -0.53 -5.40 20.66
N ALA A 288 -1.08 -6.60 20.63
CA ALA A 288 -2.03 -7.07 21.64
C ALA A 288 -1.58 -8.43 22.20
N ASP A 289 -1.75 -8.62 23.50
CA ASP A 289 -1.37 -9.86 24.18
C ASP A 289 -2.35 -11.00 23.87
N ALA A 290 -1.86 -12.24 23.93
CA ALA A 290 -2.63 -13.43 23.56
C ALA A 290 -3.93 -13.63 24.38
N ASP A 291 -3.97 -13.12 25.61
CA ASP A 291 -5.13 -13.18 26.49
C ASP A 291 -6.05 -11.95 26.40
N ASN A 292 -5.71 -10.95 25.57
CA ASN A 292 -6.48 -9.73 25.36
C ASN A 292 -6.29 -9.14 23.95
N LEU A 293 -6.63 -9.92 22.91
CA LEU A 293 -6.35 -9.57 21.52
C LEU A 293 -7.12 -8.35 20.98
N GLY A 294 -8.17 -7.89 21.67
CA GLY A 294 -8.92 -6.68 21.33
C GLY A 294 -8.25 -5.37 21.79
N ASP A 295 -7.30 -5.44 22.73
CA ASP A 295 -6.67 -4.26 23.35
C ASP A 295 -5.29 -3.97 22.74
N TRP A 296 -5.28 -3.13 21.71
CA TRP A 296 -4.06 -2.83 20.95
C TRP A 296 -3.27 -1.70 21.60
N GLN A 297 -2.04 -2.00 22.00
CA GLN A 297 -1.10 -1.05 22.56
C GLN A 297 -0.12 -0.59 21.47
N CYS A 298 -0.03 0.71 21.22
CA CYS A 298 0.69 1.24 20.06
C CYS A 298 1.83 2.19 20.40
N ALA A 299 2.80 2.28 19.49
CA ALA A 299 3.80 3.32 19.40
C ALA A 299 3.69 4.03 18.03
N GLY A 300 3.88 5.36 18.01
CA GLY A 300 3.92 6.13 16.78
C GLY A 300 5.28 6.05 16.08
N ASP A 301 5.27 6.01 14.75
CA ASP A 301 6.45 6.16 13.89
C ASP A 301 6.21 7.35 12.94
N PRO A 302 7.12 8.35 12.90
CA PRO A 302 6.97 9.51 12.02
C PRO A 302 7.08 9.20 10.52
N LYS A 303 7.49 7.98 10.15
CA LYS A 303 7.46 7.49 8.76
C LYS A 303 6.04 7.03 8.41
N LYS A 304 5.61 7.31 7.16
CA LYS A 304 4.32 6.85 6.63
C LYS A 304 4.52 5.62 5.76
N TYR A 305 4.10 4.46 6.24
CA TYR A 305 4.07 3.21 5.48
C TYR A 305 2.72 3.08 4.78
N ASP A 306 2.59 3.64 3.58
CA ASP A 306 1.36 3.45 2.81
C ASP A 306 1.21 1.99 2.37
N SER A 307 -0.03 1.53 2.43
CA SER A 307 -0.51 0.22 2.01
C SER A 307 0.24 -0.94 2.65
N PRO A 308 0.31 -0.98 4.00
CA PRO A 308 1.07 -1.99 4.72
C PRO A 308 0.54 -3.40 4.42
N LEU A 309 1.49 -4.29 4.13
CA LEU A 309 1.30 -5.73 4.14
C LEU A 309 2.27 -6.32 5.17
N VAL A 310 1.73 -6.87 6.24
CA VAL A 310 2.50 -7.45 7.34
C VAL A 310 2.47 -8.97 7.22
N PHE A 311 3.64 -9.59 7.28
CA PHE A 311 3.82 -11.04 7.19
C PHE A 311 4.95 -11.49 8.11
N ARG A 312 5.07 -12.80 8.27
CA ARG A 312 5.99 -13.40 9.23
C ARG A 312 6.66 -14.61 8.61
N THR A 313 7.94 -14.79 8.95
CA THR A 313 8.74 -15.97 8.64
C THR A 313 8.48 -17.11 9.63
N GLN A 314 8.83 -18.33 9.28
CA GLN A 314 8.64 -19.51 10.12
C GLN A 314 9.33 -19.40 11.48
N ASP A 315 10.43 -18.65 11.58
CA ASP A 315 11.16 -18.39 12.83
C ASP A 315 10.65 -17.16 13.60
N ASN A 316 9.45 -16.69 13.26
CA ASN A 316 8.72 -15.64 13.97
C ASN A 316 9.30 -14.23 13.82
N ARG A 317 10.16 -13.96 12.83
CA ARG A 317 10.54 -12.59 12.45
C ARG A 317 9.41 -11.95 11.64
N VAL A 318 9.06 -10.71 12.00
CA VAL A 318 7.97 -9.95 11.37
C VAL A 318 8.53 -8.98 10.36
N PHE A 319 7.90 -8.95 9.18
CA PHE A 319 8.25 -8.06 8.10
C PHE A 319 7.03 -7.29 7.61
N LEU A 320 7.32 -6.13 7.02
CA LEU A 320 6.35 -5.23 6.41
C LEU A 320 6.79 -4.94 4.98
N ILE A 321 5.88 -5.08 4.02
CA ILE A 321 6.00 -4.42 2.72
C ILE A 321 5.13 -3.17 2.76
N GLY A 322 5.74 -2.02 2.53
CA GLY A 322 5.04 -0.73 2.58
C GLY A 322 5.78 0.35 1.79
N ARG A 323 5.06 1.41 1.41
CA ARG A 323 5.65 2.52 0.67
C ARG A 323 6.66 3.26 1.55
N ARG A 324 7.81 3.59 0.95
CA ARG A 324 8.86 4.42 1.52
C ARG A 324 8.83 5.82 0.92
N ASN A 325 8.95 6.84 1.77
CA ASN A 325 9.31 8.19 1.35
C ASN A 325 10.83 8.29 1.12
N VAL A 326 11.26 8.54 -0.12
CA VAL A 326 12.70 8.61 -0.43
C VAL A 326 13.22 10.03 -0.16
N THR A 327 13.46 10.30 1.12
CA THR A 327 14.17 11.48 1.63
C THR A 327 15.36 11.02 2.48
N GLU A 328 16.18 11.97 2.95
CA GLU A 328 17.32 11.69 3.84
C GLU A 328 16.89 10.97 5.13
N ASP A 329 15.73 11.35 5.66
CA ASP A 329 15.19 10.89 6.94
C ASP A 329 13.98 9.94 6.80
N GLY A 330 13.38 9.86 5.61
CA GLY A 330 12.19 9.08 5.31
C GLY A 330 10.89 9.56 5.98
N LEU A 331 10.89 10.75 6.60
CA LEU A 331 9.80 11.19 7.46
C LEU A 331 8.58 11.68 6.68
N TYR A 332 7.41 11.47 7.27
CA TYR A 332 6.16 12.12 6.88
C TYR A 332 5.78 13.19 7.91
N ASP A 333 5.91 12.89 9.21
CA ASP A 333 5.81 13.89 10.26
C ASP A 333 7.07 14.76 10.29
N LEU A 334 6.92 16.04 9.95
CA LEU A 334 8.04 16.99 9.85
C LEU A 334 8.23 17.83 11.13
N GLY A 335 7.58 17.46 12.25
CA GLY A 335 7.78 18.09 13.56
C GLY A 335 7.36 19.57 13.62
N ARG A 336 6.32 19.95 12.88
CA ARG A 336 5.80 21.32 12.79
C ARG A 336 4.74 21.61 13.84
N ASP A 337 5.08 21.35 15.11
CA ASP A 337 4.23 21.63 16.28
C ASP A 337 3.88 23.12 16.45
N ASP A 338 4.58 23.99 15.73
CA ASP A 338 4.27 25.42 15.64
C ASP A 338 3.00 25.73 14.82
N LEU A 339 2.53 24.76 14.02
CA LEU A 339 1.33 24.86 13.19
C LEU A 339 0.13 24.18 13.88
N SER A 340 -1.09 24.64 13.58
CA SER A 340 -2.30 23.87 13.90
C SER A 340 -2.33 22.55 13.13
N GLU A 341 -2.91 21.49 13.69
CA GLU A 341 -3.05 20.15 13.06
C GLU A 341 -3.51 20.21 11.59
N THR A 342 -4.53 21.02 11.30
CA THR A 342 -5.00 21.24 9.93
C THR A 342 -3.91 21.73 8.96
N LEU A 343 -3.04 22.64 9.42
CA LEU A 343 -1.94 23.18 8.63
C LEU A 343 -0.76 22.21 8.58
N GLN A 344 -0.56 21.39 9.62
CA GLN A 344 0.40 20.29 9.59
C GLN A 344 0.02 19.30 8.47
N GLY A 345 -1.22 18.77 8.49
CA GLY A 345 -1.68 17.82 7.47
C GLY A 345 -1.56 18.36 6.04
N ILE A 346 -1.99 19.60 5.78
CA ILE A 346 -1.81 20.24 4.46
C ILE A 346 -0.32 20.32 4.06
N TYR A 347 0.55 20.72 4.99
CA TYR A 347 1.97 20.89 4.71
C TYR A 347 2.66 19.54 4.48
N TYR A 348 2.35 18.53 5.30
CA TYR A 348 2.93 17.19 5.23
C TYR A 348 2.53 16.48 3.94
N GLU A 349 1.25 16.53 3.55
CA GLU A 349 0.80 15.97 2.27
C GLU A 349 1.50 16.62 1.07
N LEU A 350 1.57 17.96 1.01
CA LEU A 350 2.24 18.65 -0.08
C LEU A 350 3.74 18.31 -0.15
N ALA A 351 4.41 18.23 1.00
CA ALA A 351 5.81 17.83 1.08
C ALA A 351 5.99 16.38 0.63
N TYR A 352 5.06 15.49 0.98
CA TYR A 352 5.10 14.07 0.64
C TYR A 352 4.91 13.84 -0.88
N TRP A 353 3.92 14.50 -1.51
CA TRP A 353 3.60 14.26 -2.94
C TRP A 353 4.73 14.58 -3.91
N VAL A 354 5.61 15.51 -3.55
CA VAL A 354 6.72 16.00 -4.39
C VAL A 354 8.06 15.33 -4.07
N LYS A 355 8.02 14.16 -3.43
CA LYS A 355 9.21 13.34 -3.15
C LYS A 355 9.12 11.99 -3.85
N PRO A 356 10.25 11.39 -4.22
CA PRO A 356 10.23 10.04 -4.78
C PRO A 356 9.70 9.00 -3.79
N LYS A 357 9.16 7.91 -4.32
CA LYS A 357 8.68 6.77 -3.54
C LYS A 357 9.21 5.46 -4.08
N ARG A 358 9.37 4.50 -3.18
CA ARG A 358 9.65 3.09 -3.46
C ARG A 358 8.68 2.23 -2.64
N CYS A 359 8.42 1.03 -3.10
CA CYS A 359 7.82 -0.03 -2.29
C CYS A 359 8.98 -0.83 -1.68
N SER A 360 8.97 -1.00 -0.37
CA SER A 360 10.16 -1.44 0.36
C SER A 360 9.81 -2.53 1.36
N LEU A 361 10.80 -3.37 1.64
CA LEU A 361 10.76 -4.35 2.72
C LEU A 361 11.34 -3.72 3.98
N TRP A 362 10.69 -3.97 5.10
CA TRP A 362 11.06 -3.48 6.42
C TRP A 362 10.97 -4.62 7.43
N SER A 363 11.84 -4.64 8.44
CA SER A 363 11.70 -5.50 9.61
C SER A 363 10.89 -4.78 10.67
N VAL A 364 10.04 -5.51 11.38
CA VAL A 364 9.23 -4.98 12.48
C VAL A 364 9.66 -5.68 13.76
N ASP A 365 10.08 -4.92 14.77
CA ASP A 365 10.36 -5.45 16.09
C ASP A 365 9.07 -5.44 16.93
N PRO A 366 8.54 -6.62 17.30
CA PRO A 366 7.27 -6.72 18.01
C PRO A 366 7.38 -6.38 19.51
N GLU A 367 8.58 -6.27 20.07
CA GLU A 367 8.82 -5.96 21.48
C GLU A 367 9.04 -4.46 21.68
N THR A 368 9.82 -3.84 20.80
CA THR A 368 10.09 -2.38 20.88
C THR A 368 9.10 -1.56 20.06
N LEU A 369 8.28 -2.19 19.22
CA LEU A 369 7.32 -1.56 18.31
C LEU A 369 8.02 -0.60 17.32
N SER A 370 9.19 -0.98 16.82
CA SER A 370 9.97 -0.21 15.84
C SER A 370 9.98 -0.89 14.46
N VAL A 371 10.34 -0.10 13.45
CA VAL A 371 10.47 -0.55 12.07
C VAL A 371 11.80 -0.08 11.51
N ASP A 372 12.55 -1.02 10.94
CA ASP A 372 13.85 -0.78 10.34
C ASP A 372 13.83 -1.11 8.85
N PHE A 373 14.53 -0.27 8.07
CA PHE A 373 14.63 -0.45 6.63
C PHE A 373 15.49 -1.66 6.29
N VAL A 374 14.99 -2.51 5.40
CA VAL A 374 15.75 -3.67 4.91
C VAL A 374 16.25 -3.39 3.49
N LEU A 375 15.32 -3.19 2.55
CA LEU A 375 15.66 -2.93 1.15
C LEU A 375 14.48 -2.33 0.37
N ASP A 376 14.78 -1.78 -0.81
CA ASP A 376 13.76 -1.38 -1.79
C ASP A 376 13.46 -2.54 -2.75
N LEU A 377 12.17 -2.84 -2.97
CA LEU A 377 11.74 -3.74 -4.04
C LEU A 377 11.79 -3.00 -5.39
N PRO A 378 11.93 -3.71 -6.53
CA PRO A 378 11.84 -3.12 -7.87
C PRO A 378 10.55 -2.33 -8.09
N SER A 379 10.60 -1.02 -7.91
CA SER A 379 9.43 -0.13 -7.88
C SER A 379 9.84 1.33 -8.03
N SER A 380 8.94 2.23 -8.37
CA SER A 380 9.18 3.68 -8.48
C SER A 380 7.86 4.47 -8.48
N GLY A 381 7.93 5.77 -8.18
CA GLY A 381 6.85 6.71 -8.45
C GLY A 381 5.60 6.43 -7.64
N ASP A 382 4.49 6.15 -8.31
CA ASP A 382 3.29 5.71 -7.63
C ASP A 382 3.32 4.18 -7.50
N THR A 383 3.44 3.72 -6.26
CA THR A 383 3.70 2.31 -5.97
C THR A 383 3.29 1.93 -4.55
N CYS A 384 3.27 0.63 -4.32
CA CYS A 384 3.00 -0.09 -3.09
C CYS A 384 1.51 -0.21 -2.82
N PHE A 385 1.04 -1.40 -3.16
CA PHE A 385 -0.17 -2.03 -2.66
C PHE A 385 0.05 -3.53 -2.89
N ALA A 386 0.79 -4.13 -1.96
CA ALA A 386 1.28 -5.48 -2.15
C ALA A 386 0.21 -6.53 -1.81
N GLY A 387 0.29 -7.66 -2.51
CA GLY A 387 -0.30 -8.93 -2.14
C GLY A 387 0.78 -10.01 -2.16
N ILE A 388 0.65 -11.04 -1.32
CA ILE A 388 1.62 -12.14 -1.25
C ILE A 388 0.94 -13.50 -1.37
N ILE A 389 1.66 -14.45 -1.97
CA ILE A 389 1.42 -15.89 -1.82
C ILE A 389 2.61 -16.45 -1.04
N ASP A 390 2.33 -17.18 0.04
CA ASP A 390 3.35 -17.88 0.83
C ASP A 390 3.51 -19.31 0.30
N TYR A 391 4.73 -19.68 -0.12
CA TYR A 391 5.06 -21.04 -0.56
C TYR A 391 5.66 -21.92 0.53
N GLY A 392 5.77 -21.41 1.75
CA GLY A 392 6.59 -22.01 2.79
C GLY A 392 8.08 -21.78 2.56
N ASP A 393 8.88 -22.33 3.47
CA ASP A 393 10.34 -22.17 3.53
C ASP A 393 10.79 -20.70 3.36
N ASP A 394 10.05 -19.78 3.98
CA ASP A 394 10.26 -18.33 3.96
C ASP A 394 10.43 -17.75 2.55
N THR A 395 9.69 -18.33 1.60
CA THR A 395 9.64 -17.91 0.20
C THR A 395 8.24 -17.44 -0.16
N PHE A 396 8.17 -16.20 -0.66
CA PHE A 396 6.93 -15.49 -0.95
C PHE A 396 6.93 -15.02 -2.40
N GLU A 397 5.82 -15.18 -3.13
CA GLU A 397 5.59 -14.41 -4.35
C GLU A 397 4.90 -13.11 -4.00
N VAL A 398 5.56 -12.00 -4.32
CA VAL A 398 5.08 -10.65 -4.07
C VAL A 398 4.53 -10.09 -5.36
N TYR A 399 3.26 -9.68 -5.32
CA TYR A 399 2.62 -8.88 -6.36
C TYR A 399 2.54 -7.44 -5.90
N ASN A 400 2.90 -6.50 -6.77
CA ASN A 400 2.82 -5.07 -6.46
C ASN A 400 2.53 -4.26 -7.72
N TYR A 401 1.76 -3.18 -7.57
CA TYR A 401 1.66 -2.18 -8.62
C TYR A 401 2.74 -1.11 -8.47
N THR A 402 3.22 -0.58 -9.60
CA THR A 402 4.20 0.50 -9.60
C THR A 402 4.22 1.24 -10.93
N SER A 403 4.69 2.48 -10.93
CA SER A 403 5.27 3.07 -12.15
C SER A 403 6.42 2.19 -12.64
N PRO A 404 6.79 2.20 -13.94
CA PRO A 404 7.84 1.33 -14.46
C PRO A 404 9.13 1.38 -13.62
N PRO A 405 9.60 0.23 -13.09
CA PRO A 405 10.76 0.20 -12.18
C PRO A 405 12.05 0.78 -12.79
N THR A 406 12.12 0.82 -14.13
CA THR A 406 13.26 1.32 -14.90
C THR A 406 13.36 2.84 -15.00
N GLN A 407 12.32 3.59 -14.58
CA GLN A 407 12.30 5.06 -14.70
C GLN A 407 13.06 5.80 -13.59
N GLY A 408 13.64 5.10 -12.62
CA GLY A 408 14.37 5.71 -11.50
C GLY A 408 13.45 6.35 -10.46
N ASP A 409 13.97 7.33 -9.72
CA ASP A 409 13.24 8.00 -8.62
C ASP A 409 12.25 9.04 -9.15
N LEU A 410 11.02 8.59 -9.40
CA LEU A 410 9.88 9.45 -9.77
C LEU A 410 9.17 9.99 -8.53
N TRP A 411 8.75 11.26 -8.56
CA TRP A 411 7.87 11.82 -7.53
C TRP A 411 6.53 11.10 -7.54
N TRP A 412 5.90 10.99 -6.37
CA TRP A 412 4.59 10.35 -6.26
C TRP A 412 3.56 10.96 -7.21
N ILE A 413 3.47 12.30 -7.27
CA ILE A 413 2.52 12.97 -8.17
C ILE A 413 2.79 12.69 -9.66
N GLN A 414 4.06 12.49 -10.06
CA GLN A 414 4.39 12.15 -11.45
C GLN A 414 3.91 10.73 -11.77
N GLY A 415 4.10 9.79 -10.83
CA GLY A 415 3.59 8.42 -10.97
C GLY A 415 2.06 8.36 -11.04
N GLN A 416 1.36 9.18 -10.24
CA GLN A 416 -0.11 9.27 -10.25
C GLN A 416 -0.71 9.82 -11.56
N LEU A 417 0.11 10.46 -12.40
CA LEU A 417 -0.29 10.99 -13.70
C LEU A 417 0.19 10.13 -14.87
N ALA A 418 0.94 9.07 -14.59
CA ALA A 418 1.54 8.19 -15.57
C ALA A 418 0.97 6.77 -15.48
N PRO A 419 1.15 5.96 -16.54
CA PRO A 419 0.74 4.56 -16.48
C PRO A 419 1.45 3.78 -15.38
N THR A 420 0.71 2.84 -14.78
CA THR A 420 1.21 1.90 -13.78
C THR A 420 0.88 0.48 -14.17
N PHE A 421 1.68 -0.44 -13.64
CA PHE A 421 1.71 -1.84 -14.06
C PHE A 421 1.78 -2.71 -12.81
N ILE A 422 1.27 -3.94 -12.91
CA ILE A 422 1.38 -4.94 -11.85
C ILE A 422 2.54 -5.86 -12.19
N TYR A 423 3.46 -6.01 -11.24
CA TYR A 423 4.62 -6.87 -11.33
C TYR A 423 4.57 -7.95 -10.26
N ARG A 424 5.25 -9.05 -10.54
CA ARG A 424 5.47 -10.17 -9.63
C ARG A 424 6.96 -10.44 -9.47
N LEU A 425 7.39 -10.78 -8.26
CA LEU A 425 8.73 -11.28 -7.97
C LEU A 425 8.69 -12.32 -6.83
N THR A 426 9.73 -13.13 -6.73
CA THR A 426 9.97 -14.01 -5.58
C THR A 426 10.85 -13.28 -4.57
N LEU A 427 10.42 -13.28 -3.31
CA LEU A 427 11.18 -12.84 -2.14
C LEU A 427 11.50 -14.06 -1.27
N THR A 428 12.78 -14.26 -0.93
CA THR A 428 13.20 -15.32 -0.01
C THR A 428 13.94 -14.69 1.16
N ILE A 429 13.53 -15.03 2.38
CA ILE A 429 14.12 -14.55 3.64
C ILE A 429 14.76 -15.77 4.34
N PRO A 430 16.09 -15.94 4.29
CA PRO A 430 16.76 -17.15 4.74
C PRO A 430 16.79 -17.36 6.26
#